data_AF-T1BZY2-F1
#
_entry.id   AF-T1BZY2-F1
#
_cell.length_a   1.000
_cell.length_b   1.000
_cell.length_c   1.000
_cell.angle_alpha   90.00
_cell.angle_beta   90.00
_cell.angle_gamma   90.00
#
_symmetry.space_group_name_H-M   'P 1'
#
loop_
_entity.id
_entity.type
_entity.pdbx_description
1 polymer ?
#
loop_
_entity_poly.entity_id
_entity_poly.type
_entity_poly.pdbx_seq_one_letter_code
_entity_poly.pdbx_strand_id
1 'polypeptide(L)' 'MATDILDNMDGYPKNKIAGVAYAISKCSFSRNTKPRTIEAKIVHDADLLEATGAVSIMRTFSSSVIM' A
#
# COMPACT_ATOMS: atom_id res chain seq x y z
N MET A 1 2.03 2.82 -14.50
CA MET A 1 1.83 1.91 -13.34
C MET A 1 3.08 1.93 -12.47
N ALA A 2 3.00 1.47 -11.21
CA ALA A 2 4.17 1.42 -10.31
C ALA A 2 5.37 0.65 -10.91
N THR A 3 5.09 -0.33 -11.76
CA THR A 3 6.09 -1.07 -12.54
C THR A 3 6.93 -0.18 -13.45
N ASP A 4 6.29 0.77 -14.15
CA ASP A 4 6.96 1.62 -15.14
C ASP A 4 7.88 2.64 -14.46
N ILE A 5 7.48 3.12 -13.27
CA ILE A 5 8.31 4.03 -12.46
C ILE A 5 9.56 3.29 -11.95
N LEU A 6 9.39 2.06 -11.46
CA LEU A 6 10.49 1.27 -10.93
C LEU A 6 11.44 0.76 -12.02
N ASP A 7 10.95 0.57 -13.25
CA ASP A 7 11.77 0.13 -14.38
C ASP A 7 12.66 1.25 -14.94
N ASN A 8 12.24 2.51 -14.81
CA ASN A 8 13.01 3.70 -15.20
C ASN A 8 13.92 4.24 -14.08
N MET A 9 14.00 3.55 -12.93
CA MET A 9 14.80 3.98 -11.79
C MET A 9 16.17 3.30 -11.82
N ASP A 10 17.23 4.11 -11.95
CA ASP A 10 18.60 3.59 -12.01
C ASP A 10 18.98 2.82 -10.75
N GLY A 11 19.50 1.60 -10.94
CA GLY A 11 19.93 0.71 -9.86
C GLY A 11 18.81 -0.06 -9.15
N TYR A 12 17.55 0.06 -9.58
CA TYR A 12 16.47 -0.72 -8.97
C TYR A 12 16.48 -2.19 -9.44
N PRO A 13 16.42 -3.17 -8.52
CA PRO A 13 16.48 -4.58 -8.87
C PRO A 13 15.18 -5.05 -9.56
N LYS A 14 15.25 -5.38 -10.85
CA LYS A 14 14.09 -5.76 -11.67
C LYS A 14 13.32 -6.98 -11.15
N ASN A 15 13.99 -7.91 -10.48
CA ASN A 15 13.35 -9.09 -9.88
C ASN A 15 12.39 -8.74 -8.72
N LYS A 16 12.54 -7.58 -8.07
CA LYS A 16 11.65 -7.14 -6.98
C LYS A 16 10.41 -6.40 -7.48
N ILE A 17 10.42 -5.88 -8.71
CA ILE A 17 9.34 -5.07 -9.26
C ILE A 17 8.00 -5.83 -9.23
N ALA A 18 8.01 -7.12 -9.60
CA ALA A 18 6.80 -7.95 -9.55
C ALA A 18 6.26 -8.12 -8.13
N GLY A 19 7.15 -8.30 -7.14
CA GLY A 19 6.78 -8.41 -5.73
C GLY A 19 6.19 -7.11 -5.18
N VAL A 20 6.77 -5.96 -5.54
CA VAL A 20 6.26 -4.64 -5.15
C VAL A 20 4.91 -4.35 -5.78
N ALA A 21 4.75 -4.59 -7.08
CA ALA A 21 3.47 -4.43 -7.77
C ALA A 21 2.38 -5.31 -7.15
N TYR A 22 2.72 -6.54 -6.76
CA TYR A 22 1.82 -7.43 -6.04
C TYR A 22 1.43 -6.88 -4.66
N ALA A 23 2.40 -6.43 -3.87
CA ALA A 23 2.17 -5.84 -2.55
C ALA A 23 1.25 -4.62 -2.63
N ILE A 24 1.52 -3.68 -3.56
CA ILE A 24 0.67 -2.50 -3.80
C ILE A 24 -0.76 -2.91 -4.16
N SER A 25 -0.91 -3.90 -5.05
CA SER A 25 -2.24 -4.37 -5.50
C SER A 25 -3.06 -5.02 -4.37
N LYS A 26 -2.39 -5.64 -3.40
CA LYS A 26 -3.00 -6.34 -2.25
C LYS A 26 -3.02 -5.54 -0.95
N CYS A 27 -2.41 -4.36 -0.92
CA CYS A 27 -2.41 -3.47 0.25
C CYS A 27 -3.82 -3.00 0.62
N SER A 28 -4.65 -2.67 -0.39
CA SER A 28 -5.98 -2.08 -0.17
C SER A 28 -6.96 -3.02 0.53
N PHE A 29 -7.52 -2.56 1.65
CA PHE A 29 -8.55 -3.25 2.43
C PHE A 29 -9.82 -3.57 1.62
N SER A 30 -10.22 -2.68 0.69
CA SER A 30 -11.45 -2.80 -0.10
C SER A 30 -11.51 -4.06 -0.97
N ARG A 31 -10.35 -4.66 -1.31
CA ARG A 31 -10.26 -5.81 -2.23
C ARG A 31 -10.44 -7.17 -1.57
N ASN A 32 -10.70 -7.22 -0.26
CA ASN A 32 -10.96 -8.42 0.56
C ASN A 32 -10.06 -9.64 0.21
N THR A 33 -8.82 -9.39 -0.22
CA THR A 33 -7.91 -10.45 -0.66
C THR A 33 -6.73 -10.55 0.30
N LYS A 34 -6.53 -11.71 0.92
CA LYS A 34 -5.40 -11.92 1.83
C LYS A 34 -4.06 -11.95 1.08
N PRO A 35 -3.06 -11.14 1.46
CA PRO A 35 -1.73 -11.19 0.88
C PRO A 35 -1.05 -12.53 1.17
N ARG A 36 -0.37 -13.11 0.17
CA ARG A 36 0.31 -14.41 0.29
C ARG A 36 1.77 -14.29 0.70
N THR A 37 2.46 -13.25 0.25
CA THR A 37 3.88 -13.00 0.56
C THR A 37 4.03 -12.27 1.89
N ILE A 38 5.20 -12.41 2.54
CA ILE A 38 5.46 -11.76 3.83
C ILE A 38 5.53 -10.24 3.66
N GLU A 39 6.11 -9.76 2.58
CA GLU A 39 6.24 -8.33 2.26
C GLU A 39 4.85 -7.70 2.07
N ALA A 40 3.96 -8.38 1.34
CA ALA A 40 2.60 -7.90 1.14
C ALA A 40 1.76 -7.94 2.44
N LYS A 41 2.02 -8.90 3.34
CA LYS A 41 1.38 -8.94 4.67
C LYS A 41 1.83 -7.78 5.54
N ILE A 42 3.14 -7.54 5.63
CA ILE A 42 3.70 -6.44 6.43
C ILE A 42 3.12 -5.10 5.95
N VAL A 43 3.11 -4.87 4.63
CA VAL A 43 2.57 -3.63 4.06
C VAL A 43 1.07 -3.50 4.29
N HIS A 44 0.30 -4.58 4.14
CA HIS A 44 -1.13 -4.60 4.41
C HIS A 44 -1.46 -4.33 5.89
N ASP A 45 -0.73 -4.94 6.82
CA ASP A 45 -0.95 -4.74 8.25
C ASP A 45 -0.57 -3.31 8.68
N ALA A 46 0.44 -2.72 8.05
CA ALA A 46 0.81 -1.31 8.27
C ALA A 46 -0.27 -0.33 7.78
N ASP A 47 -0.86 -0.59 6.61
CA ASP A 47 -1.99 0.19 6.06
C ASP A 47 -3.23 0.09 6.96
N LEU A 48 -3.53 -1.12 7.45
CA LEU A 48 -4.59 -1.34 8.43
C LEU A 48 -4.36 -0.57 9.74
N LEU A 49 -3.12 -0.52 10.21
CA LEU A 49 -2.78 0.22 11.42
C LEU A 49 -3.01 1.73 11.25
N GLU A 50 -2.64 2.32 10.10
CA GLU A 50 -2.92 3.75 9.79
C GLU A 50 -4.42 4.04 9.72
N ALA A 51 -5.20 3.09 9.21
CA ALA A 51 -6.66 3.21 9.13
C ALA A 51 -7.38 3.11 10.49
N THR A 52 -6.64 3.05 11.62
CA THR A 52 -7.22 2.98 12.97
C THR A 52 -6.60 4.01 13.94
N GLY A 53 -7.19 4.16 15.13
CA GLY A 53 -6.70 5.04 16.18
C GLY A 53 -6.81 6.54 15.89
N ALA A 54 -6.05 7.36 16.62
CA ALA A 54 -6.15 8.82 16.57
C ALA A 54 -5.86 9.42 15.18
N VAL A 55 -4.93 8.81 14.42
CA VAL A 55 -4.58 9.25 13.06
C VAL A 55 -5.78 9.14 12.13
N SER A 56 -6.48 8.00 12.14
CA SER A 56 -7.65 7.80 11.30
C SER A 56 -8.84 8.71 11.67
N ILE A 57 -9.00 9.05 12.95
CA ILE A 57 -9.99 10.06 13.40
C ILE A 57 -9.66 11.43 12.80
N MET A 58 -8.42 11.89 12.98
CA MET A 58 -7.97 13.17 12.41
C MET A 58 -8.13 13.20 10.90
N ARG A 59 -7.75 12.11 10.22
CA ARG A 59 -7.89 11.98 8.76
C ARG A 59 -9.34 12.14 8.32
N THR A 60 -10.29 11.52 9.02
CA THR A 60 -11.73 11.61 8.70
C THR A 60 -12.24 13.04 8.73
N PHE A 61 -11.84 13.81 9.75
CA PHE A 61 -12.19 15.24 9.83
C PHE A 61 -11.50 16.04 8.73
N SER A 62 -10.20 15.84 8.52
CA SER A 62 -9.44 16.52 7.46
C SER A 62 -10.00 16.24 6.06
N SER A 63 -10.45 15.03 5.77
CA SER A 63 -10.99 14.67 4.45
C SER A 63 -12.44 15.13 4.24
N SER A 64 -13.23 15.24 5.32
CA SER A 64 -14.66 15.59 5.24
C SER A 64 -14.93 17.08 5.36
N VAL A 65 -14.03 17.86 5.97
CA VAL A 65 -14.19 19.33 6.12
C VAL A 65 -13.88 20.11 4.83
N ILE A 66 -13.45 19.42 3.77
CA ILE A 66 -13.19 19.99 2.44
C ILE A 66 -14.38 19.70 1.48
N MET A 67 -15.57 19.42 2.03
CA MET A 67 -16.82 19.35 1.25
C MET A 67 -17.75 20.51 1.58
#